data_AF-A0A951B5P1-F1
#
_entry.id   AF-A0A951B5P1-F1
#
_cell.length_a   1.000
_cell.length_b   1.000
_cell.length_c   1.000
_cell.angle_alpha   90.00
_cell.angle_beta   90.00
_cell.angle_gamma   90.00
#
_symmetry.space_group_name_H-M   'P 1'
#
loop_
_entity.id
_entity.type
_entity.pdbx_description
1 polymer ?
#
loop_
_entity_poly.entity_id
_entity_poly.type
_entity_poly.pdbx_seq_one_letter_code
_entity_poly.pdbx_strand_id
1 'polypeptide(L)'
;MAAIFTPAANVAARAALAGVALLAVAGLGWWFAWPRTDWMRNKEFTVDQPVPFSHEHHVAGLGIDCLMCHNTVLAGSQAGLP
;
A
#
# COMPACT_ATOMS: atom_id res chain seq x y z
N MET A 1 -5.32 -1.44 -58.67
CA MET A 1 -5.96 -1.29 -57.34
C MET A 1 -5.05 -0.41 -56.50
N ALA A 2 -5.55 0.65 -55.86
CA ALA A 2 -4.73 1.51 -55.00
C ALA A 2 -4.66 0.95 -53.57
N ALA A 3 -3.52 1.13 -52.89
CA ALA A 3 -3.35 0.70 -51.52
C ALA A 3 -4.26 1.51 -50.58
N ILE A 4 -4.99 0.83 -49.70
CA ILE A 4 -5.95 1.44 -48.77
C ILE A 4 -5.24 2.14 -47.60
N PHE A 5 -4.06 1.65 -47.19
CA PHE A 5 -3.27 2.22 -46.10
C PHE A 5 -1.96 2.82 -46.61
N THR A 6 -1.63 4.00 -46.08
CA THR A 6 -0.34 4.67 -46.35
C THR A 6 0.75 4.10 -45.44
N PRO A 7 2.04 4.30 -45.76
CA PRO A 7 3.15 3.90 -44.88
C PRO A 7 3.08 4.51 -43.47
N ALA A 8 2.46 5.68 -43.32
CA ALA A 8 2.24 6.31 -42.02
C ALA A 8 1.34 5.47 -41.09
N ALA A 9 0.41 4.67 -41.65
CA ALA A 9 -0.44 3.77 -40.88
C ALA A 9 0.39 2.70 -40.14
N ASN A 10 1.51 2.25 -40.72
CA ASN A 10 2.41 1.30 -40.04
C ASN A 10 3.10 1.93 -38.83
N VAL A 11 3.52 3.21 -38.96
CA VAL A 11 4.12 3.95 -37.84
C VAL A 11 3.08 4.16 -36.74
N ALA A 12 1.88 4.60 -37.09
CA ALA A 12 0.79 4.80 -36.14
C ALA A 12 0.40 3.50 -35.42
N ALA A 13 0.24 2.38 -36.15
CA ALA A 13 -0.10 1.09 -35.56
C ALA A 13 0.99 0.60 -34.60
N ARG A 14 2.27 0.71 -34.98
CA ARG A 14 3.40 0.32 -34.12
C ARG A 14 3.47 1.20 -32.86
N ALA A 15 3.31 2.51 -33.01
CA ALA A 15 3.28 3.44 -31.89
C ALA A 15 2.12 3.14 -30.93
N ALA A 16 0.93 2.85 -31.46
CA ALA A 16 -0.22 2.48 -30.66
C ALA A 16 0.02 1.19 -29.86
N LEU A 17 0.53 0.14 -30.50
CA LEU A 17 0.84 -1.12 -29.82
C LEU A 17 1.92 -0.94 -28.74
N ALA A 18 2.97 -0.17 -29.02
CA ALA A 18 4.00 0.15 -28.04
C ALA A 18 3.42 0.94 -26.86
N GLY A 19 2.56 1.93 -27.12
CA GLY A 19 1.86 2.69 -26.10
C GLY A 19 1.00 1.82 -25.19
N VAL A 20 0.21 0.91 -25.78
CA VAL A 20 -0.60 -0.04 -25.00
C VAL A 20 0.28 -0.95 -24.15
N ALA A 21 1.38 -1.48 -24.69
CA ALA A 21 2.30 -2.33 -23.94
C ALA A 21 2.94 -1.57 -22.76
N LEU A 22 3.38 -0.33 -22.97
CA LEU A 22 3.95 0.51 -21.92
C LEU A 22 2.93 0.79 -20.81
N LEU A 23 1.68 1.13 -21.17
CA LEU A 23 0.62 1.35 -20.20
C LEU A 23 0.30 0.09 -19.40
N ALA A 24 0.30 -1.08 -20.03
CA ALA A 24 0.10 -2.35 -19.33
C ALA A 24 1.21 -2.64 -18.33
N VAL A 25 2.48 -2.45 -18.72
CA VAL A 25 3.63 -2.63 -17.83
C VAL A 25 3.62 -1.62 -16.68
N ALA A 26 3.35 -0.35 -16.98
CA ALA A 26 3.25 0.70 -15.96
C ALA A 26 2.09 0.42 -14.99
N GLY A 27 0.93 0.02 -15.49
CA GLY A 27 -0.23 -0.34 -14.68
C GLY A 27 0.05 -1.54 -13.78
N LEU A 28 0.72 -2.57 -14.30
CA LEU A 28 1.12 -3.73 -13.51
C LEU A 28 2.16 -3.35 -12.44
N GLY A 29 3.15 -2.55 -12.81
CA GLY A 29 4.15 -2.02 -11.89
C GLY A 29 3.51 -1.22 -10.77
N TRP A 30 2.56 -0.34 -11.10
CA TRP A 30 1.77 0.42 -10.13
C TRP A 30 0.96 -0.49 -9.20
N TRP A 31 0.22 -1.46 -9.75
CA TRP A 31 -0.59 -2.42 -8.97
C TRP A 31 0.22 -3.13 -7.89
N PHE A 32 1.47 -3.48 -8.20
CA PHE A 32 2.37 -4.12 -7.25
C PHE A 32 3.08 -3.12 -6.33
N ALA A 33 3.51 -1.97 -6.83
CA ALA A 33 4.26 -1.00 -6.03
C ALA A 33 3.38 -0.25 -5.02
N TRP A 34 2.16 0.14 -5.43
CA TRP A 34 1.29 1.01 -4.65
C TRP A 34 0.97 0.48 -3.24
N PRO A 35 0.54 -0.79 -3.04
CA PRO A 35 0.25 -1.32 -1.70
C PRO A 35 1.49 -1.43 -0.79
N ARG A 36 2.69 -1.32 -1.34
CA ARG A 36 3.95 -1.40 -0.59
C ARG A 36 4.44 -0.04 -0.11
N THR A 37 3.85 1.05 -0.59
CA THR A 37 4.18 2.41 -0.13
C THR A 37 3.82 2.58 1.35
N ASP A 38 4.60 3.38 2.07
CA ASP A 38 4.31 3.70 3.48
C ASP A 38 2.98 4.45 3.62
N TRP A 39 2.66 5.31 2.65
CA TRP A 39 1.38 6.00 2.56
C TRP A 39 0.19 5.03 2.51
N MET A 40 0.19 4.08 1.58
CA MET A 40 -0.91 3.12 1.45
C MET A 40 -1.03 2.17 2.65
N ARG A 41 0.08 1.93 3.35
CA ARG A 41 0.12 1.16 4.60
C ARG A 41 -0.23 1.97 5.85
N ASN A 42 -0.53 3.27 5.71
CA ASN A 42 -0.77 4.20 6.82
C ASN A 42 0.34 4.17 7.87
N LYS A 43 1.59 3.95 7.44
CA LYS A 43 2.72 3.90 8.38
C LYS A 43 2.92 5.31 8.96
N GLU A 44 3.02 5.40 10.28
CA GLU A 44 3.15 6.66 11.03
C GLU A 44 1.90 7.56 11.03
N PHE A 45 0.76 7.04 10.55
CA PHE A 45 -0.51 7.73 10.68
C PHE A 45 -1.09 7.48 12.07
N THR A 46 -1.52 8.54 12.73
CA THR A 46 -2.25 8.45 13.99
C THR A 46 -3.72 8.20 13.72
N VAL A 47 -4.32 7.25 14.44
CA VAL A 47 -5.76 6.97 14.38
C VAL A 47 -6.44 7.65 15.55
N ASP A 48 -7.49 8.42 15.29
CA ASP A 48 -8.32 9.01 16.34
C ASP A 48 -9.01 7.90 17.14
N GLN A 49 -8.78 7.90 18.46
CA GLN A 49 -9.40 6.96 19.39
C GLN A 49 -10.56 7.66 20.13
N PRO A 50 -11.68 6.96 20.40
CA PRO A 50 -12.79 7.53 21.18
C PRO A 50 -12.35 8.06 22.54
N VAL A 51 -11.38 7.37 23.16
CA VAL A 51 -10.66 7.82 24.34
C VAL A 51 -9.18 7.91 23.99
N PRO A 52 -8.53 9.07 24.14
CA PRO A 52 -7.11 9.20 23.86
C PRO A 52 -6.28 8.27 24.74
N PHE A 53 -5.54 7.35 24.11
CA PHE A 53 -4.63 6.44 24.79
C PHE A 53 -3.18 6.74 24.36
N SER A 54 -2.29 6.92 25.33
CA SER A 54 -0.87 7.21 25.10
C SER A 54 0.00 6.07 25.61
N HIS A 55 0.61 5.32 24.68
CA HIS A 55 1.62 4.30 25.04
C HIS A 55 2.85 4.93 25.72
N GLU A 56 3.23 6.15 25.32
CA GLU A 56 4.34 6.89 25.92
C GLU A 56 4.12 7.10 27.43
N HIS A 57 2.92 7.54 27.82
CA HIS A 57 2.61 7.77 29.23
C HIS A 57 2.67 6.47 30.05
N HIS A 58 2.11 5.38 29.55
CA HIS A 58 1.99 4.14 30.31
C HIS A 58 3.32 3.35 30.36
N VAL A 59 4.04 3.26 29.25
CA VAL A 59 5.26 2.45 29.15
C VAL A 59 6.48 3.24 29.62
N ALA A 60 6.78 4.37 28.98
CA ALA A 60 7.96 5.16 29.34
C ALA A 60 7.75 5.98 30.62
N GLY A 61 6.53 6.49 30.84
CA GLY A 61 6.21 7.31 32.02
C GLY A 61 5.99 6.51 33.31
N LEU A 62 5.16 5.45 33.25
CA LEU A 62 4.78 4.66 34.44
C LEU A 62 5.55 3.33 34.57
N GLY A 63 6.26 2.88 33.53
CA GLY A 63 6.99 1.61 33.57
C GLY A 63 6.08 0.37 33.55
N ILE A 64 4.85 0.50 33.06
CA ILE A 64 3.90 -0.61 32.97
C ILE A 64 4.35 -1.59 31.88
N ASP A 65 4.38 -2.88 32.21
CA ASP A 65 4.72 -3.95 31.27
C ASP A 65 3.62 -4.15 30.21
N CYS A 66 4.03 -4.45 28.97
CA CYS A 66 3.13 -4.65 27.84
C CYS A 66 2.08 -5.76 28.08
N LEU A 67 2.44 -6.80 28.84
CA LEU A 67 1.58 -7.95 29.14
C LEU A 67 0.46 -7.61 30.12
N MET A 68 0.53 -6.47 30.80
CA MET A 68 -0.55 -6.00 31.67
C MET A 68 -1.83 -5.77 30.88
N CYS A 69 -1.73 -5.09 29.73
CA CYS A 69 -2.85 -4.87 28.81
C CYS A 69 -2.97 -5.99 27.78
N HIS A 70 -1.87 -6.39 27.14
CA HIS A 70 -1.87 -7.38 26.05
C HIS A 70 -1.68 -8.82 26.55
N ASN A 71 -2.52 -9.24 27.50
CA ASN A 71 -2.29 -10.48 28.28
C ASN A 71 -2.35 -11.79 27.46
N THR A 72 -2.97 -11.81 26.28
CA THR A 72 -3.09 -13.02 25.45
C THR A 72 -1.91 -13.23 24.49
N VAL A 73 -0.97 -12.29 24.39
CA VAL A 73 0.17 -12.34 23.43
C VAL A 73 0.94 -13.65 23.52
N LEU A 74 1.07 -14.21 24.72
CA LEU A 74 1.88 -15.41 24.95
C LEU A 74 1.15 -16.72 24.63
N ALA A 75 -0.18 -16.70 24.49
CA ALA A 75 -1.00 -17.91 24.39
C ALA A 75 -1.92 -17.93 23.16
N GLY A 76 -2.11 -16.81 22.47
CA GLY A 76 -3.04 -16.67 21.36
C GLY A 76 -2.40 -16.13 20.08
N SER A 77 -3.14 -16.21 18.98
CA SER A 77 -2.74 -15.62 17.68
C SER A 77 -3.02 -14.12 17.58
N GLN A 78 -3.66 -13.54 18.60
CA GLN A 78 -3.96 -12.11 18.71
C GLN A 78 -3.43 -11.59 20.05
N ALA A 79 -2.73 -10.46 19.99
CA ALA A 79 -2.46 -9.63 21.16
C ALA A 79 -3.80 -9.00 21.56
N GLY A 80 -4.38 -9.39 22.70
CA GLY A 80 -5.65 -8.85 23.18
C GLY A 80 -5.62 -7.32 23.21
N LEU A 81 -6.78 -6.68 23.10
CA LEU A 81 -6.87 -5.23 23.16
C LEU A 81 -6.54 -4.71 24.57
N PRO A 82 -5.86 -3.56 24.70
CA PRO A 82 -6.00 -2.70 25.87
C PRO A 82 -7.44 -2.20 26.01
#